data_AF-A0A2E9L2B7-F1
#
_entry.id   AF-A0A2E9L2B7-F1
#
_cell.length_a   1.000
_cell.length_b   1.000
_cell.length_c   1.000
_cell.angle_alpha   90.00
_cell.angle_beta   90.00
_cell.angle_gamma   90.00
#
_symmetry.space_group_name_H-M   'P 1'
#
loop_
_entity.id
_entity.type
_entity.pdbx_description
1 polymer ?
#
loop_
_entity_poly.entity_id
_entity_poly.type
_entity_poly.pdbx_seq_one_letter_code
_entity_poly.pdbx_strand_id
1 'polypeptide(L)' 'MFNPLRFIQSVKQEAFKVTWPTKKDVLIGSLMVFVLATVAAIFFLLLDQIYRFLLDIILTINI' A
#
# COMPACT_ATOMS: atom_id res chain seq x y z
N MET A 1 -24.43 -26.45 -23.56
CA MET A 1 -24.81 -26.31 -22.13
C MET A 1 -23.53 -26.25 -21.33
N PHE A 2 -23.29 -25.16 -20.59
CA PHE A 2 -22.14 -25.04 -19.69
C PHE A 2 -22.11 -26.28 -18.81
N ASN A 3 -21.05 -27.09 -18.90
CA ASN A 3 -20.89 -28.24 -18.03
C ASN A 3 -20.08 -27.78 -16.81
N PRO A 4 -20.72 -27.41 -15.68
CA PRO A 4 -20.05 -26.81 -14.52
C PRO A 4 -18.92 -27.69 -13.96
N LEU A 5 -19.01 -29.00 -14.17
CA LEU A 5 -17.97 -29.98 -13.81
C LEU A 5 -16.66 -29.77 -14.58
N ARG A 6 -16.71 -29.37 -15.85
CA ARG A 6 -15.50 -29.06 -16.65
C ARG A 6 -14.88 -27.74 -16.23
N PHE A 7 -15.70 -26.74 -15.88
CA PHE A 7 -15.23 -25.43 -15.43
C PHE A 7 -14.43 -25.51 -14.12
N ILE A 8 -14.88 -26.32 -13.15
CA ILE A 8 -14.14 -26.54 -11.90
C ILE A 8 -12.79 -27.23 -12.16
N GLN A 9 -12.73 -28.16 -13.13
CA GLN A 9 -11.46 -28.80 -13.51
C GLN A 9 -10.48 -27.80 -14.15
N SER A 10 -10.97 -26.90 -14.99
CA SER A 10 -10.19 -25.81 -15.59
C SER A 10 -9.65 -24.84 -14.53
N VAL A 11 -10.49 -24.38 -13.60
CA VAL A 11 -10.09 -23.49 -12.50
C VAL A 11 -9.06 -24.16 -11.59
N LYS A 12 -9.19 -25.47 -11.32
CA LYS A 12 -8.20 -26.23 -10.55
C LYS A 12 -6.85 -26.28 -11.27
N GLN A 13 -6.84 -26.47 -12.59
CA GLN A 13 -5.60 -26.43 -13.39
C GLN A 13 -4.95 -25.04 -13.44
N GLU A 14 -5.73 -23.96 -13.43
CA GLU A 14 -5.22 -22.58 -13.32
C GLU A 14 -4.72 -22.25 -11.91
N ALA A 15 -5.42 -22.72 -10.88
CA ALA A 15 -5.01 -22.57 -9.49
C ALA A 15 -3.65 -23.23 -9.22
N PHE A 16 -3.33 -24.35 -9.89
CA PHE A 16 -2.01 -24.98 -9.79
C PHE A 16 -0.88 -24.16 -10.44
N LYS A 17 -1.18 -23.27 -11.39
CA LYS A 17 -0.19 -22.35 -11.97
C LYS A 17 0.06 -21.15 -11.06
N VAL A 18 -0.86 -20.84 -10.14
CA VAL A 18 -0.68 -19.78 -9.15
C VAL A 18 0.21 -20.28 -8.02
N THR A 19 1.52 -20.19 -8.23
CA THR A 19 2.50 -20.44 -7.17
C THR A 19 2.52 -19.26 -6.21
N TRP A 20 2.11 -19.49 -4.97
CA TRP A 20 2.17 -18.45 -3.95
C TRP A 20 3.64 -18.10 -3.63
N PRO A 21 3.97 -16.80 -3.51
CA PRO A 21 5.31 -16.37 -3.14
C PRO A 21 5.71 -16.93 -1.77
N THR A 22 7.00 -17.16 -1.58
CA THR A 22 7.47 -17.68 -0.29
C THR A 22 7.33 -16.61 0.79
N LYS A 23 7.22 -17.00 2.06
CA LYS A 23 7.14 -16.06 3.19
C LYS A 23 8.28 -15.03 3.19
N LYS A 24 9.44 -15.39 2.63
CA LYS A 24 10.61 -14.51 2.51
C LYS A 24 10.37 -13.40 1.49
N ASP A 25 9.79 -13.71 0.34
CA ASP A 25 9.50 -12.72 -0.71
C ASP A 25 8.44 -11.72 -0.23
N VAL A 26 7.44 -12.20 0.52
CA VAL A 26 6.42 -11.33 1.13
C VAL A 26 7.03 -10.38 2.16
N LEU A 27 7.96 -10.87 2.99
CA LEU A 27 8.67 -10.03 3.96
C LEU A 27 9.53 -8.96 3.27
N ILE A 28 10.28 -9.35 2.24
CA ILE A 28 11.12 -8.43 1.47
C ILE A 28 10.26 -7.37 0.78
N GLY A 29 9.16 -7.78 0.12
CA GLY A 29 8.23 -6.86 -0.53
C GLY A 29 7.57 -5.89 0.45
N SER A 30 7.17 -6.38 1.63
CA SER A 30 6.62 -5.53 2.69
C SER A 30 7.64 -4.52 3.21
N LEU A 31 8.90 -4.94 3.36
CA LEU A 31 9.99 -4.08 3.84
C LEU A 31 10.31 -2.96 2.83
N MET A 32 10.30 -3.26 1.52
CA MET A 32 10.47 -2.24 0.48
C MET A 32 9.39 -1.16 0.55
N VAL A 33 8.11 -1.56 0.70
CA VAL A 33 6.99 -0.62 0.85
C VAL A 33 7.11 0.16 2.15
N PHE A 34 7.53 -0.48 3.24
CA PHE A 34 7.69 0.16 4.55
C PHE A 34 8.72 1.29 4.53
N VAL A 35 9.84 1.11 3.82
CA VAL A 35 10.85 2.17 3.65
C VAL A 35 10.25 3.37 2.91
N LEU A 36 9.59 3.15 1.78
CA LEU A 36 8.95 4.22 1.00
C LEU A 36 7.89 4.96 1.83
N ALA A 37 7.06 4.23 2.56
CA ALA A 37 6.05 4.79 3.45
C ALA A 37 6.66 5.61 4.58
N THR A 38 7.80 5.18 5.14
CA THR A 38 8.52 5.91 6.18
C THR A 38 9.05 7.25 5.63
N VAL A 39 9.62 7.25 4.43
CA VAL A 39 10.09 8.50 3.79
C VAL A 39 8.91 9.45 3.55
N ALA A 40 7.79 8.95 3.03
CA ALA A 40 6.58 9.75 2.84
C ALA A 40 6.05 10.31 4.17
N ALA A 41 6.07 9.53 5.25
CA ALA A 41 5.64 9.97 6.57
C ALA A 41 6.51 11.12 7.10
N ILE A 42 7.84 11.05 6.92
CA ILE A 42 8.75 12.14 7.29
C ILE A 42 8.43 13.40 6.48
N PHE A 43 8.18 13.26 5.18
CA PHE A 43 7.83 14.40 4.33
C PHE A 43 6.52 15.07 4.78
N PHE A 44 5.48 14.30 5.08
CA PHE A 44 4.23 14.85 5.59
C PHE A 44 4.42 15.55 6.94
N LEU A 45 5.22 14.96 7.85
CA LEU A 45 5.50 15.57 9.15
C LEU A 45 6.17 16.95 9.02
N LEU A 46 7.08 17.11 8.05
CA LEU A 46 7.69 18.42 7.77
C LEU A 46 6.67 19.42 7.21
N LEU A 47 5.79 18.97 6.31
CA LEU A 47 4.72 19.81 5.78
C LEU A 47 3.76 20.26 6.89
N ASP A 48 3.39 19.36 7.81
CA ASP A 48 2.51 19.68 8.93
C ASP A 48 3.09 20.80 9.81
N GLN A 49 4.42 20.79 10.03
CA GLN A 49 5.10 21.87 10.76
C GLN A 49 5.04 23.20 10.01
N ILE A 50 5.26 23.18 8.69
CA ILE A 50 5.18 24.38 7.84
C ILE A 50 3.76 24.94 7.84
N TYR A 51 2.75 24.08 7.67
CA TYR A 51 1.35 24.49 7.68
C TYR A 51 0.95 25.04 9.04
N ARG A 52 1.39 24.42 10.14
CA ARG A 52 1.13 24.94 11.48
C ARG A 52 1.66 26.36 11.64
N PHE A 53 2.91 26.59 11.23
CA PHE A 53 3.52 27.92 11.30
C PHE A 53 2.79 28.95 10.43
N LEU A 54 2.43 28.58 9.19
CA LEU A 54 1.66 29.44 8.28
C LEU A 54 0.27 29.78 8.85
N LEU A 55 -0.43 28.79 9.39
CA LEU A 55 -1.75 28.99 9.99
C LEU A 55 -1.66 29.87 11.24
N ASP A 56 -0.65 29.66 12.09
CA ASP A 56 -0.40 30.51 13.27
C ASP A 56 -0.17 31.98 12.86
N ILE A 57 0.59 32.22 11.77
CA ILE A 57 0.78 33.57 11.21
C ILE A 57 -0.54 34.17 10.71
N ILE A 58 -1.30 33.41 9.90
CA ILE A 58 -2.56 33.89 9.32
C ILE A 58 -3.58 34.22 10.41
N LEU A 59 -3.71 33.35 11.42
CA LEU A 59 -4.63 33.56 12.54
C LEU A 59 -4.21 34.75 13.40
N THR A 60 -2.90 34.95 13.62
CA THR A 60 -2.38 36.13 14.35
C THR A 60 -2.58 37.43 13.58
N ILE A 61 -2.59 37.41 12.25
CA ILE A 61 -2.84 38.61 11.43
C ILE A 61 -4.34 38.99 11.40
N ASN A 62 -5.24 38.02 11.52
CA ASN A 62 -6.69 38.24 11.47
C ASN A 62 -7.31 38.57 12.86
N ILE A 63 -6.53 38.50 13.93
CA ILE A 63 -6.87 38.92 15.29
C ILE A 63 -6.15 40.23 15.60
#